data_AF-A0A1H4QT74-F1
#
_entry.id   AF-A0A1H4QT74-F1
#
_cell.length_a   1.000
_cell.length_b   1.000
_cell.length_c   1.000
_cell.angle_alpha   90.00
_cell.angle_beta   90.00
_cell.angle_gamma   90.00
#
_symmetry.space_group_name_H-M   'P 1'
#
loop_
_entity.id
_entity.type
_entity.pdbx_description
1 polymer ?
#
loop_
_entity_poly.entity_id
_entity_poly.type
_entity_poly.pdbx_seq_one_letter_code
_entity_poly.pdbx_strand_id
1 'polypeptide(L)'
;MYELSALGLSAVQEDEWRDYFGRGRAFAARLDRDAVRRRMRVNAVVIGVASVVLAFAAAGLFAVLFLHFGGPVTVLLFALLVIAAGILLLRFALLRRRLRGGPVSGDDYLVVSAEGIRLAGHVDLPWSSVIGGVGFDDRDAAVPFLRGPAAAVERAAGRVQSEFVLGVRGVRALRDAAPRELHGLFEVLGSHGGIRVPIDTMVAPENVRASLAAICIAGLRAGVDVEVTSDRATIYTRTVALLGPEKSAPSTSGQE
;
A
#
# COMPACT_ATOMS: atom_id res chain seq x y z
N MET A 1 19.64 9.46 -12.45
CA MET A 1 20.52 8.75 -11.49
C MET A 1 19.56 8.12 -10.48
N TYR A 2 19.35 6.81 -10.53
CA TYR A 2 18.31 6.12 -9.75
C TYR A 2 18.76 6.02 -8.29
N GLU A 3 18.00 6.59 -7.35
CA GLU A 3 18.35 6.61 -5.92
C GLU A 3 18.02 5.28 -5.23
N LEU A 4 18.71 4.21 -5.63
CA LEU A 4 18.83 3.00 -4.78
C LEU A 4 19.57 3.31 -3.46
N SER A 5 20.24 4.47 -3.39
CA SER A 5 20.81 5.05 -2.17
C SER A 5 19.76 5.20 -1.06
N ALA A 6 18.48 5.40 -1.39
CA ALA A 6 17.39 5.46 -0.41
C ALA A 6 17.20 4.13 0.35
N LEU A 7 17.61 3.00 -0.24
CA LEU A 7 17.59 1.69 0.42
C LEU A 7 18.86 1.39 1.21
N GLY A 8 19.88 2.26 1.13
CA GLY A 8 21.17 2.09 1.81
C GLY A 8 22.02 0.94 1.29
N LEU A 9 21.80 0.50 0.04
CA LEU A 9 22.57 -0.56 -0.59
C LEU A 9 23.93 -0.04 -1.08
N SER A 10 24.98 -0.83 -0.87
CA SER A 10 26.27 -0.58 -1.50
C SER A 10 26.26 -1.03 -2.96
N ALA A 11 27.18 -0.49 -3.79
CA ALA A 11 27.32 -0.90 -5.19
C ALA A 11 27.58 -2.42 -5.33
N VAL A 12 28.37 -3.00 -4.42
CA VAL A 12 28.66 -4.44 -4.40
C VAL A 12 27.38 -5.24 -4.14
N GLN A 13 26.55 -4.81 -3.19
CA GLN A 13 25.27 -5.47 -2.92
C GLN A 13 24.34 -5.38 -4.12
N GLU A 14 24.29 -4.23 -4.79
CA GLU A 14 23.46 -4.08 -5.99
C GLU A 14 23.88 -5.06 -7.10
N ASP A 15 25.19 -5.20 -7.34
CA ASP A 15 25.72 -6.14 -8.32
C ASP A 15 25.45 -7.60 -7.94
N GLU A 16 25.58 -7.97 -6.66
CA GLU A 16 25.21 -9.31 -6.18
C GLU A 16 23.74 -9.64 -6.45
N TRP A 17 22.84 -8.67 -6.25
CA TRP A 17 21.42 -8.82 -6.54
C TRP A 17 21.13 -8.90 -8.04
N ARG A 18 21.82 -8.10 -8.86
CA ARG A 18 21.73 -8.18 -10.32
C ARG A 18 22.16 -9.56 -10.81
N ASP A 19 23.26 -10.10 -10.28
CA ASP A 19 23.77 -11.45 -10.60
C ASP A 19 22.85 -12.56 -10.07
N TYR A 20 22.24 -12.35 -8.91
CA TYR A 20 21.25 -13.26 -8.35
C TYR A 20 20.08 -13.45 -9.32
N PHE A 21 19.48 -12.36 -9.81
CA PHE A 21 18.40 -12.42 -10.79
C PHE A 21 18.89 -12.85 -12.17
N GLY A 22 20.12 -12.49 -12.56
CA GLY A 22 20.73 -12.92 -13.82
C GLY A 22 20.91 -14.43 -13.93
N ARG A 23 21.05 -15.13 -12.80
CA ARG A 23 21.08 -16.59 -12.71
C ARG A 23 19.70 -17.25 -12.68
N GLY A 24 18.62 -16.49 -12.93
CA GLY A 24 17.25 -17.00 -12.93
C GLY A 24 16.69 -17.31 -11.54
N ARG A 25 17.30 -16.78 -10.47
CA ARG A 25 16.78 -16.97 -9.10
C ARG A 25 15.64 -16.00 -8.82
N ALA A 26 14.76 -16.38 -7.90
CA ALA A 26 13.64 -15.58 -7.45
C ALA A 26 13.75 -15.30 -5.95
N PHE A 27 13.61 -14.04 -5.57
CA PHE A 27 13.49 -13.64 -4.18
C PHE A 27 12.07 -13.88 -3.70
N ALA A 28 11.91 -14.52 -2.54
CA ALA A 28 10.60 -14.77 -1.93
C ALA A 28 10.58 -14.21 -0.50
N ALA A 29 9.60 -13.33 -0.24
CA ALA A 29 9.30 -12.84 1.10
C ALA A 29 8.02 -13.51 1.61
N ARG A 30 8.20 -14.25 2.71
CA ARG A 30 7.12 -14.96 3.40
C ARG A 30 6.12 -14.00 4.03
N LEU A 31 4.86 -14.43 4.04
CA LEU A 31 3.81 -13.77 4.77
C LEU A 31 4.02 -13.91 6.29
N ASP A 32 4.08 -12.79 7.01
CA ASP A 32 4.05 -12.78 8.47
C ASP A 32 2.59 -12.90 8.96
N ARG A 33 2.11 -14.14 9.01
CA ARG A 33 0.73 -14.48 9.41
C ARG A 33 0.41 -13.98 10.82
N ASP A 34 1.37 -14.04 11.74
CA ASP A 34 1.15 -13.66 13.13
C ASP A 34 1.06 -12.15 13.28
N ALA A 35 1.88 -11.38 12.57
CA ALA A 35 1.74 -9.94 12.54
C ALA A 35 0.45 -9.50 11.85
N VAL A 36 0.04 -10.12 10.74
CA VAL A 36 -1.24 -9.83 10.08
C VAL A 36 -2.42 -10.10 11.03
N ARG A 37 -2.44 -11.25 11.70
CA ARG A 37 -3.49 -11.59 12.68
C ARG A 37 -3.52 -10.61 13.84
N ARG A 38 -2.36 -10.25 14.39
CA ARG A 38 -2.26 -9.25 15.48
C ARG A 38 -2.81 -7.90 15.03
N ARG A 39 -2.39 -7.41 13.85
CA ARG A 39 -2.85 -6.15 13.27
C ARG A 39 -4.37 -6.16 13.02
N MET A 40 -4.92 -7.26 12.52
CA MET A 40 -6.38 -7.42 12.36
C MET A 40 -7.13 -7.32 13.69
N ARG A 41 -6.62 -7.95 14.76
CA ARG A 41 -7.24 -7.87 16.09
C ARG A 41 -7.24 -6.44 16.62
N VAL A 42 -6.09 -5.76 16.57
CA VAL A 42 -5.98 -4.37 17.01
C VAL A 42 -6.90 -3.47 16.19
N ASN A 43 -6.90 -3.62 14.87
CA ASN A 43 -7.77 -2.87 13.97
C ASN A 43 -9.27 -3.08 14.29
N ALA A 44 -9.68 -4.32 14.57
CA ALA A 44 -11.04 -4.63 14.98
C ALA A 44 -11.44 -3.95 16.31
N VAL A 45 -10.54 -3.93 17.29
CA VAL A 45 -10.75 -3.22 18.56
C VAL A 45 -10.92 -1.73 18.33
N VAL A 46 -10.06 -1.11 17.51
CA VAL A 46 -10.14 0.33 17.21
C VAL A 46 -11.44 0.68 16.49
N ILE A 47 -11.85 -0.12 15.50
CA ILE A 47 -13.15 0.07 14.83
C ILE A 47 -14.30 -0.04 15.83
N GLY A 48 -14.25 -1.02 16.75
CA GLY A 48 -15.26 -1.19 17.80
C GLY A 48 -15.38 0.05 18.68
N VAL A 49 -14.27 0.53 19.23
CA VAL A 49 -14.22 1.74 20.06
C VAL A 49 -14.72 2.96 19.29
N ALA A 50 -14.24 3.17 18.06
CA ALA A 50 -14.66 4.30 17.23
C ALA A 50 -16.16 4.26 16.89
N SER A 51 -16.73 3.07 16.71
CA SER A 51 -18.17 2.88 16.45
C SER A 51 -19.01 3.26 17.67
N VAL A 52 -18.56 2.85 18.86
CA VAL A 52 -19.22 3.22 20.13
C VAL A 52 -19.17 4.74 20.34
N VAL A 53 -18.01 5.36 20.14
CA VAL A 53 -17.86 6.82 20.24
C VAL A 53 -18.76 7.55 19.24
N LEU A 54 -18.81 7.08 17.99
CA LEU A 54 -19.67 7.65 16.95
C LEU A 54 -21.16 7.55 17.35
N ALA A 55 -21.60 6.40 17.86
CA ALA A 55 -22.98 6.21 18.29
C ALA A 55 -23.36 7.15 19.44
N PHE A 56 -22.49 7.29 20.46
CA PHE A 56 -22.70 8.24 21.56
C PHE A 56 -22.69 9.69 21.09
N ALA A 57 -21.76 10.06 20.20
CA ALA A 57 -21.68 11.42 19.66
C ALA A 57 -22.91 11.77 18.81
N ALA A 58 -23.41 10.83 17.99
CA ALA A 58 -24.61 11.01 17.19
C ALA A 58 -25.88 11.09 18.07
N ALA A 59 -25.99 10.25 19.09
CA ALA A 59 -27.09 10.30 20.05
C ALA A 59 -27.06 11.61 20.85
N GLY A 60 -25.88 12.06 21.28
CA GLY A 60 -25.68 13.35 21.93
C GLY A 60 -26.07 14.52 21.03
N LEU A 61 -25.62 14.52 19.77
CA LEU A 61 -26.00 15.54 18.78
C LEU A 61 -27.52 15.60 18.60
N PHE A 62 -28.16 14.44 18.46
CA PHE A 62 -29.62 14.34 18.37
C PHE A 62 -30.30 14.90 19.63
N ALA A 63 -29.85 14.53 20.82
CA ALA A 63 -30.38 15.06 22.07
C ALA A 63 -30.25 16.59 22.16
N VAL A 64 -29.08 17.16 21.82
CA VAL A 64 -28.89 18.62 21.84
C VAL A 64 -29.82 19.33 20.85
N LEU A 65 -29.98 18.79 19.64
CA LEU A 65 -30.81 19.39 18.60
C LEU A 65 -32.30 19.33 18.90
N PHE A 66 -32.79 18.21 19.44
CA PHE A 66 -34.23 17.97 19.61
C PHE A 66 -34.74 18.25 21.02
N LEU A 67 -33.90 18.05 22.04
CA LEU A 67 -34.28 18.27 23.44
C LEU A 67 -33.79 19.61 23.99
N HIS A 68 -33.15 20.45 23.14
CA HIS A 68 -32.65 21.78 23.50
C HIS A 68 -31.65 21.78 24.68
N PHE A 69 -30.98 20.65 24.92
CA PHE A 69 -29.93 20.55 25.95
C PHE A 69 -28.61 21.12 25.42
N GLY A 70 -28.43 22.44 25.51
CA GLY A 70 -27.15 23.09 25.23
C GLY A 70 -27.21 24.23 24.22
N GLY A 71 -26.08 24.90 24.04
CA GLY A 71 -25.95 26.04 23.13
C GLY A 71 -25.33 25.66 21.77
N PRO A 72 -25.18 26.65 20.86
CA PRO A 72 -24.58 26.46 19.54
C PRO A 72 -23.18 25.82 19.59
N VAL A 73 -22.40 26.12 20.63
CA VAL A 73 -21.08 25.53 20.85
C VAL A 73 -21.16 24.02 21.08
N THR A 74 -22.14 23.54 21.85
CA THR A 74 -22.32 22.11 22.13
C THR A 74 -22.68 21.34 20.86
N VAL A 75 -23.55 21.91 20.02
CA VAL A 75 -23.89 21.36 18.70
C VAL A 75 -22.64 21.23 17.83
N LEU A 76 -21.84 22.30 17.75
CA LEU A 76 -20.60 22.32 16.97
C LEU A 76 -19.62 21.23 17.45
N LEU A 77 -19.42 21.10 18.76
CA LEU A 77 -18.52 20.09 19.32
C LEU A 77 -18.96 18.67 19.01
N PHE A 78 -20.25 18.34 19.15
CA PHE A 78 -20.76 17.02 18.79
C PHE A 78 -20.68 16.75 17.29
N ALA A 79 -20.96 17.75 16.44
CA ALA A 79 -20.82 17.61 14.99
C ALA A 79 -19.37 17.31 14.59
N LEU A 80 -18.40 18.06 15.15
CA LEU A 80 -16.98 17.80 14.91
C LEU A 80 -16.55 16.42 15.41
N LEU A 81 -17.08 15.98 16.56
CA LEU A 81 -16.79 14.65 17.10
C LEU A 81 -17.33 13.52 16.19
N VAL A 82 -18.54 13.67 15.67
CA VAL A 82 -19.14 12.74 14.70
C VAL A 82 -18.29 12.66 13.43
N ILE A 83 -17.86 13.80 12.89
CA ILE A 83 -17.00 13.86 11.70
C ILE A 83 -15.65 13.19 11.97
N ALA A 84 -15.00 13.52 13.09
CA ALA A 84 -13.71 12.95 13.47
C ALA A 84 -13.79 11.42 13.65
N ALA A 85 -14.82 10.93 14.34
CA ALA A 85 -15.07 9.51 14.53
C ALA A 85 -15.38 8.80 13.19
N GLY A 86 -16.16 9.44 12.31
CA GLY A 86 -16.45 8.94 10.97
C GLY A 86 -15.19 8.79 10.09
N ILE A 87 -14.31 9.80 10.09
CA ILE A 87 -13.02 9.76 9.38
C ILE A 87 -12.14 8.63 9.93
N LEU A 88 -12.09 8.49 11.27
CA LEU A 88 -11.33 7.42 11.91
C LEU A 88 -11.85 6.03 11.50
N LEU A 89 -13.17 5.83 11.54
CA LEU A 89 -13.81 4.59 11.12
C LEU A 89 -13.50 4.25 9.66
N LEU A 90 -13.66 5.22 8.76
CA LEU A 90 -13.35 5.04 7.35
C LEU A 90 -11.89 4.61 7.16
N ARG A 91 -10.96 5.32 7.82
CA ARG A 91 -9.53 5.03 7.72
C ARG A 91 -9.20 3.60 8.19
N PHE A 92 -9.70 3.19 9.35
CA PHE A 92 -9.42 1.85 9.87
C PHE A 92 -10.16 0.75 9.09
N ALA A 93 -11.34 1.04 8.54
CA ALA A 93 -12.04 0.12 7.64
C ALA A 93 -11.26 -0.12 6.33
N LEU A 94 -10.66 0.94 5.76
CA LEU A 94 -9.79 0.81 4.59
C LEU A 94 -8.51 0.01 4.91
N LEU A 95 -7.90 0.24 6.07
CA LEU A 95 -6.77 -0.59 6.55
C LEU A 95 -7.18 -2.06 6.69
N ARG A 96 -8.36 -2.32 7.27
CA ARG A 96 -8.90 -3.68 7.40
C ARG A 96 -9.07 -4.34 6.05
N ARG A 97 -9.60 -3.61 5.06
CA ARG A 97 -9.77 -4.11 3.69
C ARG A 97 -8.43 -4.54 3.08
N ARG A 98 -7.35 -3.81 3.31
CA ARG A 98 -6.01 -4.18 2.83
C ARG A 98 -5.47 -5.42 3.57
N LEU A 99 -5.63 -5.48 4.89
CA LEU A 99 -5.16 -6.63 5.69
C LEU A 99 -5.86 -7.94 5.32
N ARG A 100 -7.12 -7.89 4.84
CA ARG A 100 -7.88 -9.08 4.41
C ARG A 100 -7.20 -9.90 3.30
N GLY A 101 -6.26 -9.30 2.56
CA GLY A 101 -5.45 -10.06 1.61
C GLY A 101 -4.59 -11.13 2.28
N GLY A 102 -4.06 -10.86 3.48
CA GLY A 102 -3.13 -11.75 4.17
C GLY A 102 -3.64 -13.19 4.38
N PRO A 103 -4.83 -13.42 4.96
CA PRO A 103 -5.37 -14.77 5.15
C PRO A 103 -5.57 -15.60 3.88
N VAL A 104 -5.76 -14.96 2.72
CA VAL A 104 -5.97 -15.63 1.43
C VAL A 104 -4.63 -15.83 0.68
N SER A 105 -3.59 -15.10 1.09
CA SER A 105 -2.25 -15.25 0.51
C SER A 105 -1.66 -16.63 0.77
N GLY A 106 -0.89 -17.12 -0.20
CA GLY A 106 0.00 -18.27 -0.03
C GLY A 106 1.07 -18.07 1.06
N ASP A 107 1.97 -19.03 1.21
CA ASP A 107 3.07 -18.93 2.19
C ASP A 107 4.03 -17.78 1.85
N ASP A 108 4.27 -17.54 0.56
CA ASP A 108 5.01 -16.38 0.06
C ASP A 108 4.04 -15.26 -0.31
N TYR A 109 4.21 -14.11 0.34
CA TYR A 109 3.41 -12.92 0.04
C TYR A 109 3.93 -12.19 -1.19
N LEU A 110 5.25 -12.16 -1.38
CA LEU A 110 5.88 -11.49 -2.51
C LEU A 110 6.95 -12.41 -3.06
N VAL A 111 6.88 -12.71 -4.34
CA VAL A 111 7.97 -13.35 -5.08
C VAL A 111 8.37 -12.43 -6.22
N VAL A 112 9.67 -12.13 -6.33
CA VAL A 112 10.24 -11.27 -7.36
C VAL A 112 11.25 -12.09 -8.15
N SER A 113 11.13 -12.07 -9.47
CA SER A 113 12.00 -12.78 -10.39
C SER A 113 12.43 -11.89 -11.55
N ALA A 114 13.29 -12.40 -12.42
CA ALA A 114 13.64 -11.72 -13.66
C ALA A 114 12.46 -11.56 -14.64
N GLU A 115 11.41 -12.37 -14.51
CA GLU A 115 10.24 -12.37 -15.40
C GLU A 115 9.11 -11.44 -14.90
N GLY A 116 8.99 -11.30 -13.58
CA GLY A 116 7.95 -10.50 -12.97
C GLY A 116 7.84 -10.67 -11.46
N ILE A 117 6.70 -10.21 -10.95
CA ILE A 117 6.31 -10.28 -9.55
C ILE A 117 5.10 -11.21 -9.42
N ARG A 118 5.12 -12.10 -8.42
CA ARG A 118 3.94 -12.81 -7.94
C ARG A 118 3.56 -12.29 -6.56
N LEU A 119 2.33 -11.80 -6.42
CA LEU A 119 1.80 -11.28 -5.16
C LEU A 119 0.78 -12.24 -4.57
N ALA A 120 0.89 -12.45 -3.26
CA ALA A 120 0.00 -13.28 -2.44
C ALA A 120 -0.18 -14.71 -2.96
N GLY A 121 0.70 -15.20 -3.85
CA GLY A 121 0.53 -16.48 -4.55
C GLY A 121 -0.57 -16.50 -5.62
N HIS A 122 -1.24 -15.37 -5.91
CA HIS A 122 -2.42 -15.31 -6.80
C HIS A 122 -2.29 -14.33 -7.96
N VAL A 123 -1.55 -13.24 -7.80
CA VAL A 123 -1.46 -12.18 -8.80
C VAL A 123 -0.09 -12.24 -9.46
N ASP A 124 -0.07 -12.77 -10.67
CA ASP A 124 1.13 -12.80 -11.52
C ASP A 124 1.21 -11.54 -12.37
N LEU A 125 2.28 -10.78 -12.18
CA LEU A 125 2.54 -9.50 -12.82
C LEU A 125 3.87 -9.56 -13.57
N PRO A 126 3.86 -9.89 -14.87
CA PRO A 126 5.07 -9.87 -15.67
C PRO A 126 5.57 -8.43 -15.83
N TRP A 127 6.90 -8.25 -15.87
CA TRP A 127 7.49 -6.91 -16.00
C TRP A 127 7.05 -6.18 -17.28
N SER A 128 6.75 -6.91 -18.35
CA SER A 128 6.21 -6.37 -19.60
C SER A 128 4.85 -5.64 -19.45
N SER A 129 4.10 -5.96 -18.41
CA SER A 129 2.81 -5.33 -18.10
C SER A 129 2.95 -4.13 -17.15
N VAL A 130 4.14 -3.92 -16.57
CA VAL A 130 4.43 -2.80 -15.66
C VAL A 130 4.88 -1.59 -16.47
N ILE A 131 4.25 -0.44 -16.22
CA ILE A 131 4.57 0.84 -16.87
C ILE A 131 5.72 1.52 -16.13
N GLY A 132 5.71 1.43 -14.80
CA GLY A 132 6.70 1.98 -13.90
C GLY A 132 6.29 1.72 -12.46
N GLY A 133 7.09 2.14 -11.50
CA GLY A 133 6.69 2.04 -10.10
C GLY A 133 7.51 2.86 -9.12
N VAL A 134 6.91 3.11 -7.97
CA VAL A 134 7.50 3.91 -6.90
C VAL A 134 7.34 3.16 -5.59
N GLY A 135 8.47 2.78 -5.02
CA GLY A 135 8.59 2.30 -3.66
C GLY A 135 8.64 3.46 -2.67
N PHE A 136 8.11 3.22 -1.50
CA PHE A 136 8.15 4.14 -0.38
C PHE A 136 8.56 3.43 0.90
N ASP A 137 9.41 4.06 1.69
CA ASP A 137 9.78 3.62 3.03
C ASP A 137 9.94 4.82 3.97
N ASP A 138 8.93 5.07 4.82
CA ASP A 138 8.97 6.08 5.89
C ASP A 138 9.21 5.51 7.28
N ARG A 139 9.65 4.25 7.39
CA ARG A 139 9.81 3.61 8.70
C ARG A 139 10.79 4.35 9.61
N ASP A 140 11.80 4.99 9.01
CA ASP A 140 12.80 5.79 9.71
C ASP A 140 12.46 7.30 9.72
N ALA A 141 11.40 7.72 9.04
CA ALA A 141 10.98 9.11 9.02
C ALA A 141 10.24 9.46 10.32
N ALA A 142 10.72 10.50 11.01
CA ALA A 142 10.03 11.03 12.17
C ALA A 142 8.70 11.67 11.73
N VAL A 143 7.58 10.97 11.87
CA VAL A 143 6.24 11.52 11.59
C VAL A 143 6.01 12.72 12.54
N PRO A 144 5.95 13.98 12.05
CA PRO A 144 5.99 15.14 12.95
C PRO A 144 4.70 15.30 13.77
N PHE A 145 3.56 14.90 13.21
CA PHE A 145 2.22 15.20 13.74
C PHE A 145 1.59 14.10 14.60
N LEU A 146 2.13 12.88 14.57
CA LEU A 146 1.64 11.75 15.35
C LEU A 146 2.78 11.27 16.24
N ARG A 147 3.00 11.97 17.35
CA ARG A 147 3.89 11.54 18.43
C ARG A 147 3.04 10.90 19.54
N GLY A 148 3.56 9.84 20.17
CA GLY A 148 2.92 9.20 21.33
C GLY A 148 1.90 8.10 21.01
N PRO A 149 0.86 7.91 21.86
CA PRO A 149 0.03 6.70 21.87
C PRO A 149 -0.81 6.52 20.61
N ALA A 150 -1.32 7.60 20.00
CA ALA A 150 -2.10 7.52 18.76
C ALA A 150 -1.28 6.92 17.59
N ALA A 151 -0.01 7.29 17.49
CA ALA A 151 0.89 6.75 16.47
C ALA A 151 1.19 5.26 16.70
N ALA A 152 1.32 4.85 17.97
CA ALA A 152 1.51 3.45 18.32
C ALA A 152 0.29 2.61 17.95
N VAL A 153 -0.93 3.12 18.21
CA VAL A 153 -2.18 2.46 17.81
C VAL A 153 -2.29 2.33 16.30
N GLU A 154 -1.98 3.39 15.54
CA GLU A 154 -2.01 3.33 14.07
C GLU A 154 -1.02 2.30 13.52
N ARG A 155 0.22 2.27 14.01
CA ARG A 155 1.22 1.27 13.61
C ARG A 155 0.77 -0.14 13.97
N ALA A 156 0.25 -0.33 15.18
CA ALA A 156 -0.24 -1.63 15.65
C ALA A 156 -1.45 -2.12 14.84
N ALA A 157 -2.28 -1.22 14.33
CA ALA A 157 -3.43 -1.52 13.48
C ALA A 157 -3.09 -1.72 11.99
N GLY A 158 -1.80 -1.67 11.64
CA GLY A 158 -1.33 -1.91 10.28
C GLY A 158 -1.30 -0.68 9.39
N ARG A 159 -1.03 0.52 9.94
CA ARG A 159 -0.64 1.67 9.11
C ARG A 159 0.55 1.27 8.25
N VAL A 160 0.39 1.45 6.94
CA VAL A 160 1.43 1.21 5.93
C VAL A 160 2.48 2.32 6.04
N GLN A 161 3.70 1.90 6.34
CA GLN A 161 4.92 2.72 6.37
C GLN A 161 5.86 2.38 5.20
N SER A 162 5.68 1.22 4.59
CA SER A 162 6.37 0.87 3.36
C SER A 162 5.46 0.18 2.37
N GLU A 163 5.36 0.76 1.18
CA GLU A 163 4.57 0.22 0.07
C GLU A 163 5.31 0.37 -1.25
N PHE A 164 4.94 -0.46 -2.21
CA PHE A 164 5.35 -0.29 -3.60
C PHE A 164 4.10 -0.04 -4.45
N VAL A 165 4.10 1.04 -5.22
CA VAL A 165 3.02 1.37 -6.15
C VAL A 165 3.50 1.08 -7.56
N LEU A 166 2.84 0.16 -8.25
CA LEU A 166 3.17 -0.23 -9.62
C LEU A 166 2.08 0.28 -10.56
N GLY A 167 2.45 1.05 -11.58
CA GLY A 167 1.55 1.35 -12.71
C GLY A 167 1.46 0.13 -13.62
N VAL A 168 0.25 -0.33 -13.93
CA VAL A 168 0.03 -1.60 -14.64
C VAL A 168 -0.96 -1.42 -15.80
N ARG A 169 -0.62 -2.00 -16.96
CA ARG A 169 -1.54 -2.10 -18.11
C ARG A 169 -2.61 -3.16 -17.84
N GLY A 170 -3.87 -2.86 -18.16
CA GLY A 170 -4.96 -3.85 -18.03
C GLY A 170 -5.29 -4.21 -16.58
N VAL A 171 -5.05 -3.30 -15.62
CA VAL A 171 -5.24 -3.52 -14.18
C VAL A 171 -6.62 -4.08 -13.80
N ARG A 172 -7.67 -3.75 -14.55
CA ARG A 172 -9.03 -4.24 -14.31
C ARG A 172 -9.13 -5.75 -14.51
N ALA A 173 -8.55 -6.28 -15.59
CA ALA A 173 -8.55 -7.71 -15.87
C ALA A 173 -7.78 -8.48 -14.78
N LEU A 174 -6.63 -7.97 -14.35
CA LEU A 174 -5.85 -8.54 -13.25
C LEU A 174 -6.62 -8.54 -11.93
N ARG A 175 -7.31 -7.44 -11.60
CA ARG A 175 -8.15 -7.35 -10.41
C ARG A 175 -9.28 -8.37 -10.47
N ASP A 176 -9.99 -8.44 -11.59
CA ASP A 176 -11.19 -9.27 -11.71
C ASP A 176 -10.86 -10.77 -11.71
N ALA A 177 -9.63 -11.14 -12.10
CA ALA A 177 -9.09 -12.50 -11.96
C ALA A 177 -8.59 -12.83 -10.53
N ALA A 178 -8.26 -11.81 -9.73
CA ALA A 178 -7.76 -12.00 -8.37
C ALA A 178 -8.89 -12.30 -7.36
N PRO A 179 -8.58 -13.03 -6.26
CA PRO A 179 -9.48 -13.15 -5.12
C PRO A 179 -10.02 -11.79 -4.64
N ARG A 180 -11.30 -11.75 -4.26
CA ARG A 180 -12.01 -10.51 -3.85
C ARG A 180 -11.32 -9.79 -2.71
N GLU A 181 -10.66 -10.52 -1.83
CA GLU A 181 -9.92 -10.02 -0.68
C GLU A 181 -8.68 -9.21 -1.09
N LEU A 182 -8.11 -9.49 -2.27
CA LEU A 182 -6.97 -8.77 -2.85
C LEU A 182 -7.39 -7.56 -3.68
N HIS A 183 -8.68 -7.37 -3.96
CA HIS A 183 -9.17 -6.23 -4.76
C HIS A 183 -8.80 -4.87 -4.14
N GLY A 184 -8.54 -4.83 -2.82
CA GLY A 184 -8.06 -3.63 -2.14
C GLY A 184 -6.63 -3.21 -2.47
N LEU A 185 -5.86 -4.06 -3.16
CA LEU A 185 -4.53 -3.75 -3.67
C LEU A 185 -4.58 -2.98 -5.00
N PHE A 186 -5.68 -3.11 -5.75
CA PHE A 186 -5.81 -2.54 -7.08
C PHE A 186 -6.49 -1.18 -7.04
N GLU A 187 -5.84 -0.18 -7.64
CA GLU A 187 -6.42 1.13 -7.91
C GLU A 187 -6.68 1.24 -9.41
N VAL A 188 -7.95 1.30 -9.81
CA VAL A 188 -8.36 1.30 -11.23
C VAL A 188 -8.86 2.69 -11.62
N LEU A 189 -8.20 3.32 -12.59
CA LEU A 189 -8.50 4.64 -13.14
C LEU A 189 -8.69 4.53 -14.66
N GLY A 190 -9.93 4.32 -15.10
CA GLY A 190 -10.23 4.10 -16.52
C GLY A 190 -9.72 2.75 -17.04
N SER A 191 -8.94 2.76 -18.12
CA SER A 191 -8.26 1.58 -18.70
C SER A 191 -6.90 1.27 -18.08
N HIS A 192 -6.37 2.19 -17.27
CA HIS A 192 -5.10 2.09 -16.57
C HIS A 192 -5.32 2.07 -15.06
N GLY A 193 -4.24 1.81 -14.32
CA GLY A 193 -4.24 2.01 -12.89
C GLY A 193 -2.99 1.40 -12.30
N GLY A 194 -3.08 1.01 -11.03
CA GLY A 194 -1.94 0.47 -10.36
C GLY A 194 -2.27 -0.56 -9.29
N ILE A 195 -1.20 -1.16 -8.80
CA ILE A 195 -1.24 -2.10 -7.69
C ILE A 195 -0.41 -1.49 -6.57
N ARG A 196 -1.02 -1.35 -5.39
CA ARG A 196 -0.35 -0.93 -4.16
C ARG A 196 -0.06 -2.17 -3.34
N VAL A 197 1.22 -2.45 -3.19
CA VAL A 197 1.73 -3.60 -2.46
C VAL A 197 2.20 -3.12 -1.08
N PRO A 198 1.41 -3.31 -0.01
CA PRO A 198 1.83 -2.90 1.32
C PRO A 198 2.81 -3.92 1.90
N ILE A 199 4.10 -3.61 1.86
CA ILE A 199 5.17 -4.55 2.19
C ILE A 199 5.24 -4.75 3.70
N ASP A 200 5.42 -3.68 4.48
CA ASP A 200 5.61 -3.72 5.93
C ASP A 200 4.44 -4.32 6.73
N THR A 201 3.23 -4.27 6.17
CA THR A 201 2.04 -4.83 6.82
C THR A 201 1.88 -6.34 6.61
N MET A 202 2.57 -6.91 5.62
CA MET A 202 2.38 -8.31 5.20
C MET A 202 3.63 -9.17 5.38
N VAL A 203 4.82 -8.59 5.25
CA VAL A 203 6.09 -9.32 5.46
C VAL A 203 6.74 -8.94 6.79
N ALA A 204 7.67 -9.77 7.24
CA ALA A 204 8.44 -9.52 8.46
C ALA A 204 9.30 -8.23 8.31
N PRO A 205 9.48 -7.42 9.36
CA PRO A 205 10.18 -6.14 9.30
C PRO A 205 11.58 -6.18 8.67
N GLU A 206 12.31 -7.25 8.93
CA GLU A 206 13.65 -7.54 8.41
C GLU A 206 13.67 -7.74 6.89
N ASN A 207 12.57 -8.24 6.31
CA ASN A 207 12.45 -8.52 4.89
C ASN A 207 11.95 -7.32 4.07
N VAL A 208 11.52 -6.23 4.71
CA VAL A 208 10.94 -5.08 4.01
C VAL A 208 11.95 -4.41 3.07
N ARG A 209 13.17 -4.09 3.57
CA ARG A 209 14.19 -3.46 2.71
C ARG A 209 14.62 -4.39 1.57
N ALA A 210 14.81 -5.67 1.87
CA ALA A 210 15.15 -6.68 0.86
C ALA A 210 14.04 -6.81 -0.20
N SER A 211 12.77 -6.70 0.19
CA SER A 211 11.63 -6.73 -0.73
C SER A 211 11.60 -5.52 -1.66
N LEU A 212 11.81 -4.31 -1.12
CA LEU A 212 11.87 -3.10 -1.95
C LEU A 212 13.07 -3.14 -2.90
N ALA A 213 14.23 -3.59 -2.42
CA ALA A 213 15.44 -3.79 -3.21
C ALA A 213 15.21 -4.80 -4.34
N ALA A 214 14.61 -5.94 -4.03
CA ALA A 214 14.30 -6.98 -5.01
C ALA A 214 13.42 -6.43 -6.13
N ILE A 215 12.32 -5.75 -5.80
CA ILE A 215 11.41 -5.14 -6.79
C ILE A 215 12.16 -4.12 -7.65
N CYS A 216 12.92 -3.21 -7.03
CA CYS A 216 13.59 -2.13 -7.74
C CYS A 216 14.68 -2.67 -8.68
N ILE A 217 15.56 -3.55 -8.19
CA ILE A 217 16.67 -4.09 -8.99
C ILE A 217 16.16 -4.98 -10.12
N ALA A 218 15.19 -5.86 -9.85
CA ALA A 218 14.62 -6.71 -10.89
C ALA A 218 13.82 -5.89 -11.94
N GLY A 219 13.07 -4.88 -11.51
CA GLY A 219 12.35 -3.97 -12.41
C GLY A 219 13.29 -3.17 -13.31
N LEU A 220 14.35 -2.56 -12.76
CA LEU A 220 15.36 -1.84 -13.54
C LEU A 220 16.05 -2.76 -14.55
N ARG A 221 16.37 -3.99 -14.15
CA ARG A 221 16.95 -5.00 -15.06
C ARG A 221 16.00 -5.35 -16.21
N ALA A 222 14.69 -5.35 -15.97
CA ALA A 222 13.67 -5.59 -16.98
C ALA A 222 13.34 -4.33 -17.82
N GLY A 223 14.01 -3.20 -17.59
CA GLY A 223 13.80 -1.95 -18.32
C GLY A 223 12.59 -1.13 -17.82
N VAL A 224 12.07 -1.43 -16.64
CA VAL A 224 10.97 -0.70 -16.01
C VAL A 224 11.53 0.46 -15.19
N ASP A 225 10.96 1.65 -15.34
CA ASP A 225 11.30 2.82 -14.52
C ASP A 225 10.77 2.62 -13.10
N VAL A 226 11.66 2.26 -12.17
CA VAL A 226 11.34 2.02 -10.77
C VAL A 226 12.31 2.76 -9.84
N GLU A 227 11.76 3.38 -8.80
CA GLU A 227 12.54 4.10 -7.79
C GLU A 227 12.00 3.85 -6.38
N VAL A 228 12.79 4.21 -5.35
CA VAL A 228 12.35 4.20 -3.96
C VAL A 228 12.60 5.57 -3.34
N THR A 229 11.63 6.09 -2.59
CA THR A 229 11.75 7.37 -1.89
C THR A 229 11.32 7.25 -0.43
N SER A 230 11.87 8.10 0.43
CA SER A 230 11.41 8.28 1.81
C SER A 230 10.37 9.40 1.95
N ASP A 231 10.11 10.16 0.87
CA ASP A 231 9.12 11.23 0.85
C ASP A 231 7.78 10.77 0.25
N ARG A 232 6.74 10.79 1.09
CA ARG A 232 5.41 10.36 0.71
C ARG A 232 4.74 11.29 -0.29
N ALA A 233 5.07 12.59 -0.27
CA ALA A 233 4.49 13.57 -1.19
C ALA A 233 4.97 13.30 -2.63
N THR A 234 6.20 12.84 -2.78
CA THR A 234 6.79 12.46 -4.06
C THR A 234 6.06 11.28 -4.73
N ILE A 235 5.48 10.35 -3.96
CA ILE A 235 4.73 9.21 -4.53
C ILE A 235 3.60 9.67 -5.44
N TYR A 236 2.79 10.64 -5.01
CA TYR A 236 1.64 11.09 -5.80
C TYR A 236 2.09 11.71 -7.12
N THR A 237 3.03 12.66 -7.04
CA THR A 237 3.58 13.35 -8.21
C THR A 237 4.20 12.36 -9.21
N ARG A 238 4.97 11.38 -8.71
CA ARG A 238 5.64 10.39 -9.54
C ARG A 238 4.68 9.35 -10.11
N THR A 239 3.73 8.86 -9.31
CA THR A 239 2.70 7.94 -9.79
C THR A 239 1.87 8.59 -10.91
N VAL A 240 1.51 9.86 -10.75
CA VAL A 240 0.81 10.62 -11.81
C VAL A 240 1.70 10.81 -13.05
N ALA A 241 2.99 11.10 -12.88
CA ALA A 241 3.93 11.21 -13.99
C ALA A 241 4.10 9.89 -14.76
N LEU A 242 4.19 8.76 -14.05
CA LEU A 242 4.28 7.42 -14.62
C LEU A 242 2.98 7.00 -15.32
N LEU A 243 1.85 7.49 -14.86
CA LEU A 243 0.52 7.30 -15.48
C LEU A 243 0.16 8.42 -16.48
N GLY A 244 1.12 9.26 -16.88
CA GLY A 244 0.92 10.44 -17.73
C GLY A 244 0.21 10.16 -19.07
N PRO A 245 -0.23 11.22 -19.78
CA PRO A 245 -1.12 11.11 -20.94
C PRO A 245 -0.42 10.32 -22.06
N GLU A 246 -1.07 9.24 -22.51
CA GLU A 246 -0.75 8.39 -23.66
C GLU A 246 0.68 8.52 -24.23
N LYS A 247 1.58 7.61 -23.83
CA LYS A 247 2.46 7.04 -24.86
C LYS A 247 1.62 6.07 -25.66
N SER A 248 1.05 6.59 -26.75
CA SER A 248 0.34 5.86 -27.79
C SER A 248 1.05 4.53 -28.05
N ALA A 249 0.27 3.47 -28.20
CA ALA A 249 0.76 2.19 -28.69
C ALA A 249 1.68 2.40 -29.91
N PRO A 250 2.72 1.57 -30.11
CA PRO A 250 3.47 1.62 -31.37
C PRO A 250 2.47 1.50 -32.52
N SER A 251 2.52 2.45 -33.45
CA SER A 251 1.68 2.46 -34.64
C SER A 251 1.83 1.13 -35.36
N THR A 252 0.77 0.33 -35.39
CA THR A 252 0.57 -0.68 -36.42
C THR A 252 0.35 0.06 -37.74
N SER A 253 1.45 0.49 -38.35
CA SER A 253 1.49 0.95 -39.74
C SER A 253 2.71 0.29 -40.37
N GLY A 254 2.48 -0.93 -40.84
CA GLY A 254 3.50 -1.78 -41.45
C GLY A 254 2.95 -3.11 -41.97
N GLN A 255 1.71 -3.11 -42.46
CA GLN A 255 1.05 -4.07 -43.36
C GLN A 255 -0.07 -3.23 -43.99
N GLU A 256 -0.12 -2.88 -45.27
CA GLU A 256 0.47 -3.39 -46.52
C GLU A 256 0.93 -2.22 -47.42
#